data_AF-A0A969WUJ2-F1
#
_entry.id   AF-A0A969WUJ2-F1
#
_cell.length_a   1.000
_cell.length_b   1.000
_cell.length_c   1.000
_cell.angle_alpha   90.00
_cell.angle_beta   90.00
_cell.angle_gamma   90.00
#
_symmetry.space_group_name_H-M   'P 1'
#
loop_
_entity.id
_entity.type
_entity.pdbx_description
1 polymer ?
#
loop_
_entity_poly.entity_id
_entity_poly.type
_entity_poly.pdbx_seq_one_letter_code
_entity_poly.pdbx_strand_id
1 'polypeptide(L)'
;MSSSSYYKLLVFSILALLLASCGSKKSAVSHQTKAVQHDLVEYGKKYLNTPYRYAGTGPSSFDCSGYTSFVFRKFGYNLNPSSAGQARQGDAINSTSDLEVGDLVFFE
;
A
#
# COMPACT_ATOMS: atom_id res chain seq x y z
N MET A 1 -36.19 -5.63 45.42
CA MET A 1 -35.42 -5.04 44.31
C MET A 1 -36.41 -4.47 43.29
N SER A 2 -36.31 -3.18 42.94
CA SER A 2 -37.30 -2.50 42.07
C SER A 2 -37.04 -2.79 40.59
N SER A 3 -38.11 -2.94 39.81
CA SER A 3 -38.12 -3.14 38.33
C SER A 3 -37.20 -2.16 37.58
N SER A 4 -37.03 -0.94 38.11
CA SER A 4 -36.12 0.10 37.59
C SER A 4 -34.64 -0.31 37.55
N SER A 5 -34.19 -1.12 38.51
CA SER A 5 -32.79 -1.59 38.58
C SER A 5 -32.48 -2.63 37.50
N TYR A 6 -33.45 -3.48 37.13
CA TYR A 6 -33.30 -4.47 36.08
C TYR A 6 -33.24 -3.84 34.69
N TYR A 7 -34.08 -2.82 34.44
CA TYR A 7 -34.08 -2.10 33.16
C TYR A 7 -32.75 -1.37 32.93
N LYS A 8 -32.18 -0.75 33.99
CA LYS A 8 -30.86 -0.12 33.91
C LYS A 8 -29.76 -1.14 33.61
N LEU A 9 -29.74 -2.29 34.30
CA LEU A 9 -28.76 -3.36 34.05
C LEU A 9 -28.88 -3.95 32.64
N LEU A 10 -30.10 -4.14 32.13
CA LEU A 10 -30.35 -4.63 30.77
C LEU A 10 -29.88 -3.63 29.70
N VAL A 11 -30.17 -2.35 29.87
CA VAL A 11 -29.74 -1.29 28.95
C VAL A 11 -28.20 -1.15 28.95
N PHE A 12 -27.56 -1.22 30.12
CA PHE A 12 -26.08 -1.20 30.19
C PHE A 12 -25.45 -2.43 29.54
N SER A 13 -26.07 -3.61 29.65
CA SER A 13 -25.57 -4.84 29.04
C SER A 13 -25.72 -4.84 27.51
N ILE A 14 -26.85 -4.33 26.98
CA ILE A 14 -27.08 -4.18 25.54
C ILE A 14 -26.14 -3.13 24.93
N LEU A 15 -25.90 -2.02 25.63
CA LEU A 15 -24.96 -0.98 25.16
C LEU A 15 -23.51 -1.48 25.14
N ALA A 16 -23.12 -2.32 26.11
CA ALA A 16 -21.79 -2.96 26.13
C ALA A 16 -21.61 -3.95 24.97
N LEU A 17 -22.64 -4.71 24.62
CA LEU A 17 -22.63 -5.64 23.48
C LEU A 17 -22.53 -4.90 22.12
N LEU A 18 -23.15 -3.73 21.98
CA LEU A 18 -23.08 -2.92 20.76
C LEU A 18 -21.69 -2.30 20.53
N LEU A 19 -20.96 -1.96 21.61
CA LEU A 19 -19.62 -1.36 21.51
C LEU A 19 -18.50 -2.38 21.23
N ALA A 20 -18.75 -3.68 21.41
CA ALA A 20 -17.76 -4.74 21.18
C ALA A 20 -17.59 -5.16 19.71
N SER A 21 -18.41 -4.65 18.78
CA SER A 21 -18.50 -5.17 17.40
C SER A 21 -17.55 -4.53 16.37
N CYS A 22 -16.54 -3.74 16.78
CA CYS A 22 -15.71 -2.96 15.84
C CYS A 22 -14.27 -3.50 15.61
N GLY A 23 -13.97 -4.75 15.98
CA GLY A 23 -12.58 -5.24 16.09
C GLY A 23 -11.89 -5.87 14.86
N SER A 24 -12.59 -6.29 13.80
CA SER A 24 -12.03 -7.30 12.87
C SER A 24 -11.48 -6.80 11.52
N LYS A 25 -11.32 -5.50 11.27
CA LYS A 25 -10.96 -4.98 9.92
C LYS A 25 -9.45 -4.96 9.59
N LYS A 26 -8.56 -5.01 10.58
CA LYS A 26 -7.11 -4.79 10.35
C LYS A 26 -6.41 -5.93 9.60
N SER A 27 -6.75 -7.19 9.88
CA SER A 27 -6.08 -8.34 9.25
C SER A 27 -6.42 -8.50 7.77
N ALA A 28 -7.65 -8.22 7.35
CA ALA A 28 -8.06 -8.33 5.95
C ALA A 28 -7.34 -7.29 5.06
N VAL A 29 -7.23 -6.04 5.54
CA VAL A 29 -6.51 -4.97 4.82
C VAL A 29 -5.02 -5.29 4.70
N SER A 30 -4.38 -5.74 5.79
CA SER A 30 -2.96 -6.12 5.77
C SER A 30 -2.65 -7.26 4.79
N HIS A 31 -3.51 -8.29 4.75
CA HIS A 31 -3.34 -9.41 3.82
C HIS A 31 -3.51 -8.97 2.35
N GLN A 32 -4.46 -8.08 2.09
CA GLN A 32 -4.64 -7.49 0.76
C GLN A 32 -3.43 -6.65 0.33
N THR A 33 -2.85 -5.83 1.23
CA THR A 33 -1.63 -5.04 0.93
C THR A 33 -0.46 -5.95 0.57
N LYS A 34 -0.22 -7.03 1.33
CA LYS A 34 0.87 -7.97 1.04
C LYS A 34 0.69 -8.67 -0.31
N ALA A 35 -0.55 -9.00 -0.68
CA ALA A 35 -0.86 -9.55 -2.01
C ALA A 35 -0.53 -8.56 -3.14
N VAL A 36 -0.91 -7.28 -3.00
CA VAL A 36 -0.59 -6.24 -4.00
C VAL A 36 0.92 -6.01 -4.11
N GLN A 37 1.64 -5.98 -2.98
CA GLN A 37 3.11 -5.86 -2.97
C GLN A 37 3.77 -7.02 -3.73
N HIS A 38 3.32 -8.25 -3.48
CA HIS A 38 3.80 -9.43 -4.18
C HIS A 38 3.53 -9.36 -5.69
N ASP A 39 2.29 -9.03 -6.08
CA ASP A 39 1.90 -8.95 -7.49
C ASP A 39 2.64 -7.85 -8.25
N LEU A 40 2.92 -6.72 -7.59
CA LEU A 40 3.73 -5.62 -8.13
C LEU A 40 5.14 -6.10 -8.48
N VAL A 41 5.78 -6.83 -7.56
CA VAL A 41 7.12 -7.38 -7.76
C VAL A 41 7.11 -8.42 -8.88
N GLU A 42 6.15 -9.36 -8.88
CA GLU A 42 6.04 -10.38 -9.93
C GLU A 42 5.74 -9.78 -11.30
N TYR A 43 4.94 -8.71 -11.38
CA TYR A 43 4.72 -7.99 -12.62
C TYR A 43 5.99 -7.30 -13.11
N GLY A 44 6.74 -6.65 -12.21
CA GLY A 44 8.02 -6.02 -12.54
C GLY A 44 9.05 -7.02 -13.08
N LYS A 45 9.15 -8.20 -12.46
CA LYS A 45 10.08 -9.26 -12.87
C LYS A 45 9.89 -9.74 -14.32
N LYS A 46 8.71 -9.57 -14.92
CA LYS A 46 8.45 -9.91 -16.34
C LYS A 46 9.33 -9.12 -17.31
N TYR A 47 9.88 -8.00 -16.87
CA TYR A 47 10.69 -7.10 -17.69
C TYR A 47 12.19 -7.17 -17.34
N LEU A 48 12.62 -8.17 -16.56
CA LEU A 48 14.04 -8.44 -16.36
C LEU A 48 14.74 -8.62 -17.72
N ASN A 49 15.94 -8.07 -17.83
CA ASN A 49 16.75 -8.04 -19.05
C ASN A 49 16.19 -7.19 -20.21
N THR A 50 15.13 -6.41 -19.99
CA THR A 50 14.68 -5.42 -20.98
C THR A 50 15.77 -4.35 -21.18
N PRO A 51 16.11 -3.95 -22.43
CA PRO A 51 17.16 -2.97 -22.68
C PRO A 51 16.97 -1.63 -21.97
N TYR A 52 18.06 -1.07 -21.45
CA TYR A 52 18.07 0.30 -20.95
C TYR A 52 18.13 1.32 -22.12
N ARG A 53 17.27 2.34 -22.07
CA ARG A 53 17.24 3.47 -23.02
C ARG A 53 16.82 4.73 -22.27
N TYR A 54 17.58 5.80 -22.41
CA TYR A 54 17.18 7.12 -21.89
C TYR A 54 15.78 7.51 -22.41
N ALA A 55 14.92 8.02 -21.52
CA ALA A 55 13.51 8.30 -21.77
C ALA A 55 12.66 7.08 -22.18
N GLY A 56 13.15 5.87 -21.93
CA GLY A 56 12.43 4.63 -22.22
C GLY A 56 11.28 4.40 -21.24
N THR A 57 10.07 4.18 -21.76
CA THR A 57 8.84 4.04 -20.94
C THR A 57 8.13 2.69 -21.15
N GLY A 58 8.80 1.74 -21.81
CA GLY A 58 8.34 0.36 -22.00
C GLY A 58 7.42 0.10 -23.19
N PRO A 59 7.07 -1.18 -23.41
CA PRO A 59 7.68 -2.35 -22.79
C PRO A 59 8.98 -2.81 -23.48
N SER A 60 9.36 -2.21 -24.62
CA SER A 60 10.55 -2.63 -25.40
C SER A 60 11.88 -2.14 -24.84
N SER A 61 11.87 -1.05 -24.06
CA SER A 61 13.03 -0.50 -23.37
C SER A 61 12.60 0.42 -22.25
N PHE A 62 13.43 0.57 -21.22
CA PHE A 62 13.14 1.41 -20.06
C PHE A 62 14.35 2.29 -19.68
N ASP A 63 14.09 3.46 -19.10
CA ASP A 63 15.00 4.05 -18.12
C ASP A 63 14.51 3.76 -16.69
N CYS A 64 15.21 4.29 -15.68
CA CYS A 64 14.90 4.01 -14.28
C CYS A 64 13.47 4.44 -13.88
N SER A 65 13.11 5.70 -14.11
CA SER A 65 11.80 6.23 -13.71
C SER A 65 10.67 5.82 -14.65
N GLY A 66 10.98 5.53 -15.92
CA GLY A 66 10.06 4.95 -16.88
C GLY A 66 9.67 3.52 -16.52
N TYR A 67 10.61 2.71 -16.02
CA TYR A 67 10.32 1.37 -15.51
C TYR A 67 9.38 1.41 -14.30
N THR A 68 9.70 2.20 -13.27
CA THR A 68 8.86 2.30 -12.07
C THR A 68 7.47 2.84 -12.42
N SER A 69 7.38 3.90 -13.23
CA SER A 69 6.10 4.45 -13.69
C SER A 69 5.27 3.42 -14.48
N PHE A 70 5.91 2.62 -15.31
CA PHE A 70 5.25 1.58 -16.09
C PHE A 70 4.68 0.46 -15.21
N VAL A 71 5.46 -0.03 -14.25
CA VAL A 71 5.04 -1.09 -13.32
C VAL A 71 3.92 -0.58 -12.42
N PHE A 72 4.10 0.56 -11.77
CA PHE A 72 3.15 1.11 -10.79
C PHE A 72 1.82 1.51 -11.42
N ARG A 73 1.83 2.01 -12.68
CA ARG A 73 0.60 2.34 -13.41
C ARG A 73 -0.31 1.11 -13.59
N LYS A 74 0.25 -0.10 -13.71
CA LYS A 74 -0.55 -1.34 -13.80
C LYS A 74 -1.41 -1.57 -12.56
N PHE A 75 -0.98 -1.05 -11.41
CA PHE A 75 -1.65 -1.17 -10.10
C PHE A 75 -2.41 0.12 -9.72
N GLY A 76 -2.58 1.06 -10.65
CA GLY A 76 -3.37 2.28 -10.44
C GLY A 76 -2.59 3.45 -9.85
N TYR A 77 -1.28 3.35 -9.69
CA TYR A 77 -0.45 4.44 -9.17
C TYR A 77 0.20 5.24 -10.30
N ASN A 78 -0.02 6.56 -10.30
CA ASN A 78 0.51 7.46 -11.32
C ASN A 78 1.77 8.17 -10.80
N LEU A 79 2.93 7.66 -11.22
CA LEU A 79 4.22 8.24 -10.88
C LEU A 79 4.65 9.29 -11.92
N ASN A 80 5.47 10.24 -11.47
CA ASN A 80 6.11 11.23 -12.30
C ASN A 80 7.06 10.54 -13.31
N PRO A 81 7.19 11.03 -14.55
CA PRO A 81 8.10 10.44 -15.53
C PRO A 81 9.59 10.55 -15.16
N SER A 82 9.97 11.45 -14.25
CA SER A 82 11.35 11.66 -13.78
C SER A 82 11.59 11.09 -12.39
N SER A 83 12.77 10.53 -12.14
CA SER A 83 13.16 10.01 -10.80
C SER A 83 13.15 11.10 -9.74
N ALA A 84 13.63 12.30 -10.07
CA ALA A 84 13.61 13.46 -9.17
C ALA A 84 12.18 13.92 -8.82
N GLY A 85 11.23 13.76 -9.74
CA GLY A 85 9.82 13.99 -9.47
C GLY A 85 9.21 12.89 -8.60
N GLN A 86 9.54 11.63 -8.86
CA GLN A 86 9.09 10.49 -8.05
C GLN A 86 9.56 10.57 -6.60
N ALA A 87 10.80 11.03 -6.36
CA ALA A 87 11.35 11.24 -5.02
C ALA A 87 10.57 12.26 -4.17
N ARG A 88 9.69 13.06 -4.79
CA ARG A 88 8.84 14.06 -4.13
C ARG A 88 7.37 13.63 -4.05
N GLN A 89 7.04 12.38 -4.43
CA GLN A 89 5.69 11.84 -4.39
C GLN A 89 5.55 10.81 -3.26
N GLY A 90 4.36 10.79 -2.64
CA GLY A 90 4.06 9.87 -1.56
C GLY A 90 4.64 10.31 -0.22
N ASP A 91 4.61 9.39 0.74
CA ASP A 91 5.13 9.61 2.08
C ASP A 91 6.63 9.30 2.12
N ALA A 92 7.41 10.18 2.75
CA ALA A 92 8.84 9.99 2.90
C ALA A 92 9.16 8.94 3.98
N ILE A 93 10.02 7.99 3.64
CA ILE A 93 10.55 6.99 4.58
C ILE A 93 11.95 7.44 5.00
N ASN A 94 12.08 7.85 6.26
CA ASN A 94 13.28 8.52 6.76
C ASN A 94 14.38 7.56 7.24
N SER A 95 14.06 6.28 7.42
CA SER A 95 15.00 5.25 7.86
C SER A 95 14.95 4.04 6.93
N THR A 96 16.11 3.52 6.57
CA THR A 96 16.21 2.29 5.77
C THR A 96 15.69 1.05 6.50
N SER A 97 15.61 1.10 7.84
CA SER A 97 15.00 0.05 8.65
C SER A 97 13.50 -0.12 8.43
N ASP A 98 12.85 0.92 7.92
CA ASP A 98 11.40 0.99 7.82
C ASP A 98 10.90 0.68 6.39
N LEU A 99 11.82 0.30 5.50
CA LEU A 99 11.49 -0.04 4.12
C LEU A 99 10.67 -1.33 4.05
N GLU A 100 9.60 -1.28 3.28
CA GLU A 100 8.78 -2.40 2.89
C GLU A 100 8.91 -2.72 1.39
N VAL A 101 8.43 -3.91 1.01
CA VAL A 101 8.34 -4.29 -0.40
C VAL A 101 7.42 -3.33 -1.14
N GLY A 102 7.94 -2.74 -2.22
CA GLY A 102 7.21 -1.77 -3.04
C GLY A 102 7.62 -0.31 -2.80
N ASP A 103 8.45 -0.04 -1.79
CA ASP A 103 9.01 1.30 -1.63
C ASP A 103 10.03 1.61 -2.73
N LEU A 104 10.06 2.88 -3.16
CA LEU A 104 11.00 3.37 -4.15
C LEU A 104 12.22 3.99 -3.45
N VAL A 105 13.41 3.56 -3.85
CA VAL A 105 14.69 4.08 -3.35
C VAL A 105 15.33 4.96 -4.42
N PHE A 106 15.85 6.11 -4.00
CA PHE A 106 16.41 7.13 -4.87
C PHE A 106 17.90 7.36 -4.54
N PHE A 107 18.68 7.74 -5.56
CA PHE A 107 20.14 7.90 -5.48
C PHE A 107 20.55 9.24 -6.13
N GLU A 108 21.67 9.82 -5.68
CA GLU A 108 22.35 10.98 -6.29
C GLU A 108 23.55 10.58 -7.15
#